data_AF-X8C9F2-F1
#
_entry.id   AF-X8C9F2-F1
#
_cell.length_a   1.000
_cell.length_b   1.000
_cell.length_c   1.000
_cell.angle_alpha   90.00
_cell.angle_beta   90.00
_cell.angle_gamma   90.00
#
_symmetry.space_group_name_H-M   'P 1'
#
loop_
_entity.id
_entity.type
_entity.pdbx_description
1 polymer ?
#
loop_
_entity_poly.entity_id
_entity_poly.type
_entity_poly.pdbx_seq_one_letter_code
_entity_poly.pdbx_strand_id
1 'polypeptide(L)'
;MNVVPVTVLVVAKAPVPAGQDPAGRRRGDRVAAEIAAAALLDTLDAVASAPVAARVLALAGELDRAAHAAEIRQRIDSFTVIAQRGNSFADRLANAHADAADGYPVLQIGMDTPK
;
A
#
# COMPACT_ATOMS: atom_id res chain seq x y z
N MET A 1 21.89 6.22 -13.01
CA MET A 1 21.80 5.57 -11.67
C MET A 1 21.66 4.08 -11.92
N ASN A 2 22.46 3.22 -11.26
CA ASN A 2 22.39 1.78 -11.50
C ASN A 2 21.13 1.20 -10.84
N VAL A 3 20.44 0.28 -11.52
CA VAL A 3 19.24 -0.37 -10.98
C VAL A 3 19.67 -1.45 -9.98
N VAL A 4 19.10 -1.42 -8.79
CA VAL A 4 19.28 -2.44 -7.75
C VAL A 4 18.38 -3.64 -8.08
N PRO A 5 18.92 -4.87 -8.15
CA PRO A 5 18.15 -6.08 -8.50
C PRO A 5 17.30 -6.57 -7.34
N VAL A 6 16.30 -5.78 -6.93
CA VAL A 6 15.38 -6.03 -5.82
C VAL A 6 13.95 -5.71 -6.27
N THR A 7 12.98 -6.50 -5.82
CA THR A 7 11.57 -6.14 -5.86
C THR A 7 11.21 -5.44 -4.55
N VAL A 8 10.69 -4.21 -4.65
CA VAL A 8 10.09 -3.55 -3.48
C VAL A 8 8.61 -3.89 -3.42
N LEU A 9 8.20 -4.51 -2.32
CA LEU A 9 6.81 -4.87 -2.03
C LEU A 9 6.25 -3.90 -0.98
N VAL A 10 5.31 -3.04 -1.38
CA VAL A 10 4.52 -2.23 -0.46
C VAL A 10 3.29 -3.04 -0.03
N VAL A 11 3.10 -3.23 1.28
CA VAL A 11 1.91 -3.88 1.83
C VAL A 11 1.01 -2.81 2.43
N ALA A 12 -0.21 -2.68 1.88
CA ALA A 12 -1.11 -1.61 2.26
C ALA A 12 -2.56 -2.10 2.42
N LYS A 13 -3.31 -1.40 3.27
CA LYS A 13 -4.77 -1.47 3.29
C LYS A 13 -5.33 -0.18 2.72
N ALA A 14 -6.41 -0.26 1.95
CA ALA A 14 -7.13 0.90 1.46
C ALA A 14 -7.50 1.81 2.66
N PRO A 15 -7.09 3.10 2.65
CA PRO A 15 -7.29 4.02 3.77
C PRO A 15 -8.74 4.51 3.80
N VAL A 16 -9.64 3.63 4.24
CA VAL A 16 -11.07 3.89 4.37
C VAL A 16 -11.39 4.29 5.82
N PRO A 17 -12.18 5.35 6.06
CA PRO A 17 -12.66 5.67 7.40
C PRO A 17 -13.38 4.47 8.03
N ALA A 18 -13.12 4.19 9.31
CA ALA A 18 -13.82 3.11 10.01
C ALA A 18 -15.36 3.32 9.94
N GLY A 19 -16.10 2.25 9.62
CA GLY A 19 -17.54 2.28 9.26
C GLY A 19 -18.46 2.89 10.33
N GLN A 20 -19.70 3.25 9.94
CA GLN A 20 -20.69 4.05 10.69
C GLN A 20 -21.10 3.50 12.07
N ASP A 21 -20.72 4.23 13.12
CA ASP A 21 -21.25 4.23 14.49
C ASP A 21 -22.14 5.50 14.59
N PRO A 22 -23.45 5.36 14.89
CA PRO A 22 -24.43 6.46 14.89
C PRO A 22 -24.15 7.61 15.87
N ALA A 23 -23.18 7.47 16.78
CA ALA A 23 -23.00 8.36 17.93
C ALA A 23 -21.98 9.51 17.75
N GLY A 24 -21.63 9.93 16.52
CA GLY A 24 -20.93 11.21 16.30
C GLY A 24 -19.45 11.29 16.69
N ARG A 25 -18.77 10.18 17.03
CA ARG A 25 -17.32 10.13 17.35
C ARG A 25 -16.37 10.34 16.13
N ARG A 26 -16.87 10.80 14.98
CA ARG A 26 -16.34 10.50 13.63
C ARG A 26 -15.40 11.49 12.95
N ARG A 27 -15.01 12.60 13.59
CA ARG A 27 -13.97 13.47 13.01
C ARG A 27 -12.61 12.77 13.00
N GLY A 28 -12.29 12.01 14.04
CA GLY A 28 -11.02 11.28 14.16
C GLY A 28 -10.84 10.22 13.07
N ASP A 29 -11.88 9.45 12.73
CA ASP A 29 -11.77 8.36 11.75
C ASP A 29 -11.52 8.86 10.32
N ARG A 30 -12.11 10.00 9.97
CA ARG A 30 -11.88 10.61 8.65
C ARG A 30 -10.49 11.22 8.56
N VAL A 31 -10.08 11.96 9.58
CA VAL A 31 -8.72 12.52 9.66
C VAL A 31 -7.68 11.39 9.65
N ALA A 32 -7.93 10.29 10.37
CA ALA A 32 -7.04 9.13 10.36
C ALA A 32 -6.94 8.48 8.97
N ALA A 33 -8.05 8.38 8.23
CA ALA A 33 -8.04 7.90 6.85
C ALA A 33 -7.29 8.86 5.90
N GLU A 34 -7.47 10.17 6.06
CA GLU A 34 -6.74 11.20 5.30
C GLU A 34 -5.23 11.12 5.58
N ILE A 35 -4.81 10.97 6.86
CA ILE A 35 -3.41 10.78 7.24
C ILE A 35 -2.85 9.48 6.68
N ALA A 36 -3.58 8.36 6.78
CA ALA A 36 -3.13 7.07 6.25
C ALA A 36 -3.00 7.10 4.72
N ALA A 37 -3.87 7.83 4.04
CA ALA A 37 -3.80 8.04 2.59
C ALA A 37 -2.59 8.91 2.20
N ALA A 38 -2.32 9.99 2.93
CA ALA A 38 -1.14 10.81 2.73
C ALA A 38 0.15 10.01 2.96
N ALA A 39 0.23 9.24 4.06
CA ALA A 39 1.37 8.38 4.34
C ALA A 39 1.61 7.33 3.24
N LEU A 40 0.54 6.70 2.74
CA LEU A 40 0.63 5.77 1.62
C LEU A 40 1.15 6.47 0.35
N LEU A 41 0.64 7.66 0.01
CA LEU A 41 1.10 8.42 -1.16
C LEU A 41 2.59 8.76 -1.05
N ASP A 42 3.04 9.23 0.12
CA ASP A 42 4.46 9.53 0.37
C ASP A 42 5.35 8.28 0.26
N THR A 43 4.89 7.15 0.80
CA THR A 43 5.57 5.86 0.64
C THR A 43 5.65 5.44 -0.83
N LEU A 44 4.55 5.55 -1.59
CA LEU A 44 4.54 5.21 -3.01
C LEU A 44 5.48 6.12 -3.80
N ASP A 45 5.47 7.44 -3.54
CA ASP A 45 6.41 8.43 -4.10
C ASP A 45 7.87 8.06 -3.87
N ALA A 46 8.23 7.74 -2.63
CA ALA A 46 9.57 7.27 -2.30
C ALA A 46 9.93 6.02 -3.10
N VAL A 47 9.04 5.01 -3.15
CA VAL A 47 9.32 3.74 -3.83
C VAL A 47 9.44 3.88 -5.35
N ALA A 48 8.61 4.68 -6.04
CA ALA A 48 8.84 4.84 -7.48
C ALA A 48 10.03 5.72 -7.84
N SER A 49 10.49 6.59 -6.93
CA SER A 49 11.76 7.30 -7.13
C SER A 49 12.99 6.40 -6.96
N ALA A 50 12.86 5.26 -6.27
CA ALA A 50 13.96 4.33 -6.03
C ALA A 50 14.37 3.58 -7.30
N PRO A 51 15.68 3.48 -7.63
CA PRO A 51 16.17 2.76 -8.80
C PRO A 51 16.21 1.25 -8.53
N VAL A 52 15.04 0.61 -8.43
CA VAL A 52 14.87 -0.83 -8.15
C VAL A 52 14.31 -1.56 -9.38
N ALA A 53 14.55 -2.87 -9.45
CA ALA A 53 14.15 -3.69 -10.59
C ALA A 53 12.63 -3.81 -10.74
N ALA A 54 11.90 -3.95 -9.62
CA ALA A 54 10.45 -4.09 -9.65
C ALA A 54 9.78 -3.43 -8.44
N ARG A 55 8.50 -3.07 -8.62
CA ARG A 55 7.66 -2.40 -7.62
C ARG A 55 6.29 -3.04 -7.60
N VAL A 56 5.93 -3.62 -6.45
CA VAL A 56 4.67 -4.33 -6.25
C VAL A 56 3.91 -3.69 -5.09
N LEU A 57 2.61 -3.51 -5.25
CA LEU A 57 1.70 -3.09 -4.19
C LEU A 57 0.74 -4.24 -3.89
N ALA A 58 0.85 -4.82 -2.70
CA ALA A 58 -0.13 -5.77 -2.18
C ALA A 58 -1.22 -5.01 -1.39
N LEU A 59 -2.37 -4.79 -2.04
CA LEU A 59 -3.47 -3.98 -1.51
C LEU A 59 -4.59 -4.84 -0.95
N ALA A 60 -5.07 -4.49 0.24
CA ALA A 60 -6.28 -5.06 0.84
C ALA A 60 -7.41 -4.03 0.93
N GLY A 61 -8.63 -4.42 0.58
CA GLY A 61 -9.83 -3.59 0.69
C GLY A 61 -10.16 -2.76 -0.56
N GLU A 62 -11.23 -1.97 -0.45
CA GLU A 62 -11.82 -1.25 -1.58
C GLU A 62 -11.21 0.14 -1.77
N LEU A 63 -10.40 0.30 -2.82
CA LEU A 63 -9.76 1.57 -3.13
C LEU A 63 -10.76 2.68 -3.45
N ASP A 64 -11.93 2.33 -4.02
CA ASP A 64 -13.01 3.27 -4.35
C ASP A 64 -13.55 4.02 -3.13
N ARG A 65 -13.37 3.46 -1.93
CA ARG A 65 -13.83 4.05 -0.66
C ARG A 65 -12.71 4.74 0.11
N ALA A 66 -11.49 4.74 -0.41
CA ALA A 66 -10.34 5.32 0.25
C ALA A 66 -10.41 6.86 0.27
N ALA A 67 -9.86 7.46 1.32
CA ALA A 67 -9.46 8.87 1.24
C ALA A 67 -8.39 9.02 0.15
N HIS A 68 -8.44 10.13 -0.62
CA HIS A 68 -7.54 10.39 -1.76
C HIS A 68 -7.51 9.28 -2.82
N ALA A 69 -8.65 8.62 -3.08
CA ALA A 69 -8.72 7.49 -4.01
C ALA A 69 -8.29 7.83 -5.45
N ALA A 70 -8.47 9.08 -5.90
CA ALA A 70 -8.06 9.48 -7.24
C ALA A 70 -6.54 9.58 -7.35
N GLU A 71 -5.90 10.22 -6.37
CA GLU A 71 -4.46 10.39 -6.26
C GLU A 71 -3.76 9.04 -6.09
N ILE A 72 -4.31 8.17 -5.24
CA ILE A 72 -3.77 6.81 -5.07
C ILE A 72 -3.86 6.03 -6.38
N ARG A 73 -4.98 6.09 -7.11
CA ARG A 73 -5.12 5.40 -8.42
C ARG A 73 -4.08 5.87 -9.43
N GLN A 74 -3.92 7.19 -9.58
CA GLN A 74 -2.89 7.73 -10.47
C GLN A 74 -1.50 7.25 -10.05
N ARG A 75 -1.25 7.15 -8.74
CA ARG A 75 0.06 6.81 -8.24
C ARG A 75 0.44 5.35 -8.43
N ILE A 76 -0.52 4.45 -8.26
CA ILE A 76 -0.31 3.00 -8.38
C ILE A 76 -0.11 2.54 -9.82
N ASP A 77 -0.34 3.39 -10.83
CA ASP A 77 -0.03 3.09 -12.24
C ASP A 77 1.47 2.76 -12.47
N SER A 78 2.35 3.16 -11.54
CA SER A 78 3.79 2.80 -11.56
C SER A 78 4.12 1.48 -10.87
N PHE A 79 3.11 0.73 -10.40
CA PHE A 79 3.25 -0.47 -9.60
C PHE A 79 2.50 -1.64 -10.24
N THR A 80 3.00 -2.85 -10.05
CA THR A 80 2.16 -4.05 -10.21
C THR A 80 1.30 -4.19 -8.96
N VAL A 81 -0.03 -4.12 -9.10
CA VAL A 81 -0.95 -4.20 -7.97
C VAL A 81 -1.49 -5.62 -7.85
N ILE A 82 -1.36 -6.21 -6.67
CA ILE A 82 -1.86 -7.55 -6.35
C ILE A 82 -2.79 -7.49 -5.13
N ALA A 83 -3.75 -8.41 -5.07
CA ALA A 83 -4.60 -8.57 -3.89
C ALA A 83 -3.85 -9.33 -2.78
N GLN A 84 -4.09 -8.98 -1.52
CA GLN A 84 -3.58 -9.79 -0.40
C GLN A 84 -4.43 -11.07 -0.22
N ARG A 85 -3.78 -12.25 -0.25
CA ARG A 85 -4.44 -13.56 -0.11
C ARG A 85 -4.10 -14.21 1.23
N GLY A 86 -5.06 -14.84 1.89
CA GLY A 86 -4.84 -15.61 3.13
C GLY A 86 -5.74 -15.18 4.29
N ASN A 87 -5.92 -16.09 5.24
CA ASN A 87 -6.88 -15.92 6.34
C ASN A 87 -6.27 -15.15 7.51
N SER A 88 -5.00 -15.43 7.83
CA SER A 88 -4.26 -14.73 8.87
C SER A 88 -3.47 -13.54 8.31
N PHE A 89 -3.00 -12.66 9.19
CA PHE A 89 -2.07 -11.61 8.78
C PHE A 89 -0.74 -12.20 8.27
N ALA A 90 -0.23 -13.23 8.93
CA ALA A 90 1.00 -13.90 8.52
C ALA A 90 0.84 -14.56 7.13
N ASP A 91 -0.30 -15.20 6.87
CA ASP A 91 -0.59 -15.80 5.56
C ASP A 91 -0.56 -14.73 4.46
N ARG A 92 -1.15 -13.56 4.73
CA ARG A 92 -1.18 -12.45 3.77
C ARG A 92 0.21 -11.93 3.47
N LEU A 93 1.08 -11.78 4.47
CA LEU A 93 2.47 -11.37 4.25
C LEU A 93 3.25 -12.42 3.46
N ALA A 94 3.14 -13.69 3.85
CA ALA A 94 3.85 -14.78 3.17
C ALA A 94 3.41 -14.91 1.70
N ASN A 95 2.10 -14.86 1.44
CA ASN A 95 1.57 -14.92 0.07
C ASN A 95 1.96 -13.68 -0.73
N ALA A 96 1.92 -12.47 -0.16
CA ALA A 96 2.35 -11.26 -0.86
C ALA A 96 3.83 -11.32 -1.25
N HIS A 97 4.69 -11.86 -0.39
CA HIS A 97 6.09 -12.11 -0.71
C HIS A 97 6.27 -13.12 -1.85
N ALA A 98 5.54 -14.23 -1.81
CA ALA A 98 5.59 -15.24 -2.87
C ALA A 98 5.09 -14.68 -4.21
N ASP A 99 4.01 -13.91 -4.20
CA ASP A 99 3.39 -13.33 -5.39
C ASP A 99 4.24 -12.18 -5.98
N ALA A 100 5.05 -11.50 -5.16
CA ALA A 100 5.96 -10.43 -5.60
C ALA A 100 7.35 -10.94 -6.05
N ALA A 101 7.69 -12.19 -5.75
CA ALA A 101 8.99 -12.75 -6.08
C ALA A 101 9.07 -13.11 -7.57
N ASP A 102 9.66 -12.22 -8.37
CA ASP A 102 9.90 -12.42 -9.81
C ASP A 102 11.41 -12.49 -10.12
N GLY A 103 12.09 -13.46 -9.50
CA GLY A 103 13.53 -13.69 -9.69
C GLY A 103 14.47 -12.76 -8.92
N TYR A 104 13.95 -11.80 -8.17
CA TYR A 104 14.72 -10.89 -7.31
C TYR A 104 14.38 -11.07 -5.82
N PRO A 105 15.32 -10.77 -4.89
CA PRO A 105 15.01 -10.62 -3.47
C PRO A 105 13.90 -9.58 -3.26
N VAL A 106 13.01 -9.84 -2.30
CA VAL A 106 11.88 -8.96 -2.00
C VAL A 106 12.14 -8.16 -0.72
N LEU A 107 12.09 -6.84 -0.81
CA LEU A 107 12.12 -5.92 0.33
C LEU A 107 10.69 -5.44 0.62
N GLN A 108 10.16 -5.77 1.80
CA GLN A 108 8.84 -5.33 2.22
C GLN A 108 8.90 -3.95 2.89
N ILE A 109 7.96 -3.07 2.53
CA ILE A 109 7.72 -1.76 3.15
C ILE A 109 6.25 -1.68 3.56
N GLY A 110 5.98 -1.21 4.78
CA GLY A 110 4.62 -0.92 5.25
C GLY A 110 4.09 0.39 4.69
N MET A 111 2.76 0.52 4.58
CA MET A 111 2.11 1.73 4.05
C MET A 111 2.32 3.01 4.87
N ASP A 112 2.79 2.88 6.10
CA ASP A 112 2.95 3.94 7.10
C ASP A 112 4.42 4.37 7.23
N THR A 113 5.14 4.41 6.12
CA THR A 113 6.55 4.86 6.04
C THR A 113 6.64 6.21 5.29
N PRO A 114 6.03 7.30 5.80
CA PRO A 114 6.14 8.60 5.17
C PRO A 114 7.58 9.14 5.25
N LYS A 115 7.86 10.17 4.46
CA LYS A 115 9.16 10.85 4.46
C LYS A 115 9.46 11.60 5.76
#